data_AF-A0A5C3L6V7-F1
#
_entry.id   AF-A0A5C3L6V7-F1
#
_cell.length_a   1.000
_cell.length_b   1.000
_cell.length_c   1.000
_cell.angle_alpha   90.00
_cell.angle_beta   90.00
_cell.angle_gamma   90.00
#
_symmetry.space_group_name_H-M   'P 1'
#
loop_
_entity.id
_entity.type
_entity.pdbx_description
1 polymer ?
#
loop_
_entity_poly.entity_id
_entity_poly.type
_entity_poly.pdbx_seq_one_letter_code
_entity_poly.pdbx_strand_id
1 'polypeptide(L)'
;MTVEVNVISPSDGPGQPSTSLSSANLNAALTNGNTTAGTTTAANTTTPGGLPVGHVFDVDPRTGFMAPQPPISRLPAQWEQWEAALDAANDAKVQCGDKLGLTELEAQQSEAWRAQIQMLPVLPLTPAMSASPVMLRRAHVVLSFLLHLYVQTLPPHDAVIIPRSIALPILRVSQLLDVPPLLTFADTVLYNWDYKQSVRSSEEGEESAGPATQLDNLRSQTTFTGLIDEEEFYLCSARIELRGVEALELMRQSMDEMFVGDEIAVRRISGYLKTMATVVNELKSLLLDVRKHCDPEVYYNVVRPWFRGEDSDVKKRKWVYEGVEEDEDLAAPTELSGPSAGQSSLVHVLDVFLGVDHQSKTPDKPSFMSRMLTYMPRNHRLFLKHLSANPRPLRTFVLATRDAELLETYNRTVVALKEFRDAHMIIATLYIIGPARRAAKKEKELLLGMKELPDSKEPLKGTGGTDLVKFLKDTRDRTGATLIPAH
;
A
#
# COMPACT_ATOMS: atom_id res chain seq x y z
N MET A 1 -40.23 16.45 -41.57
CA MET A 1 -40.09 15.13 -40.94
C MET A 1 -40.38 15.34 -39.46
N THR A 2 -41.60 15.74 -39.04
CA THR A 2 -42.83 14.92 -38.92
C THR A 2 -42.53 13.63 -38.14
N VAL A 3 -43.04 13.37 -36.93
CA VAL A 3 -44.43 13.50 -36.42
C VAL A 3 -44.44 13.61 -34.88
N GLU A 4 -45.26 14.52 -34.33
CA GLU A 4 -45.85 14.47 -32.97
C GLU A 4 -47.17 13.68 -32.99
N VAL A 5 -47.54 12.95 -31.91
CA VAL A 5 -48.95 12.82 -31.44
C VAL A 5 -49.02 12.55 -29.90
N ASN A 6 -50.07 13.11 -29.31
CA ASN A 6 -50.50 13.38 -27.93
C ASN A 6 -50.96 12.22 -27.00
N VAL A 7 -50.80 12.48 -25.68
CA VAL A 7 -51.76 12.49 -24.51
C VAL A 7 -52.93 11.48 -24.40
N ILE A 8 -53.13 10.90 -23.18
CA ILE A 8 -54.42 10.75 -22.42
C ILE A 8 -54.18 10.19 -20.99
N SER A 9 -54.88 10.73 -19.99
CA SER A 9 -55.24 10.19 -18.64
C SER A 9 -56.77 10.40 -18.44
N PRO A 10 -57.47 10.07 -17.32
CA PRO A 10 -57.37 9.05 -16.23
C PRO A 10 -58.70 8.25 -16.00
N SER A 11 -58.77 7.30 -15.04
CA SER A 11 -59.92 7.12 -14.08
C SER A 11 -59.82 5.88 -13.13
N ASP A 12 -59.95 6.16 -11.82
CA ASP A 12 -60.70 5.51 -10.72
C ASP A 12 -60.44 4.08 -10.15
N GLY A 13 -60.44 4.02 -8.80
CA GLY A 13 -60.07 2.93 -7.86
C GLY A 13 -61.11 1.82 -7.63
N PRO A 14 -61.38 1.28 -6.40
CA PRO A 14 -60.92 1.65 -5.04
C PRO A 14 -60.47 0.47 -4.11
N GLY A 15 -60.02 0.77 -2.88
CA GLY A 15 -60.20 -0.12 -1.71
C GLY A 15 -59.02 -0.32 -0.76
N GLN A 16 -58.95 0.47 0.33
CA GLN A 16 -58.24 0.11 1.57
C GLN A 16 -59.01 -1.00 2.34
N PRO A 17 -58.42 -1.61 3.40
CA PRO A 17 -58.55 -0.99 4.73
C PRO A 17 -57.26 -0.96 5.56
N SER A 18 -57.26 0.07 6.42
CA SER A 18 -56.40 0.37 7.55
C SER A 18 -56.40 -0.71 8.65
N THR A 19 -55.25 -0.92 9.29
CA THR A 19 -55.18 -1.22 10.73
C THR A 19 -53.96 -0.56 11.37
N SER A 20 -54.24 0.34 12.31
CA SER A 20 -53.38 0.87 13.36
C SER A 20 -52.77 -0.22 14.27
N LEU A 21 -51.63 0.06 14.91
CA LEU A 21 -51.22 -0.35 16.28
C LEU A 21 -49.79 0.20 16.50
N SER A 22 -49.63 1.37 17.13
CA SER A 22 -49.33 1.60 18.55
C SER A 22 -48.07 0.91 19.10
N SER A 23 -47.14 1.76 19.55
CA SER A 23 -45.99 1.50 20.41
C SER A 23 -46.31 0.77 21.72
N ALA A 24 -45.54 -0.27 22.08
CA ALA A 24 -45.14 -0.60 23.46
C ALA A 24 -44.21 -1.84 23.55
N ASN A 25 -43.16 -1.71 24.38
CA ASN A 25 -42.44 -2.74 25.17
C ASN A 25 -41.55 -3.75 24.39
N LEU A 26 -40.21 -3.75 24.43
CA LEU A 26 -39.22 -3.77 25.53
C LEU A 26 -39.30 -5.01 26.45
N ASN A 27 -38.28 -5.87 26.28
CA ASN A 27 -37.73 -6.93 27.15
C ASN A 27 -38.57 -8.19 27.47
N ALA A 28 -38.06 -9.35 27.05
CA ALA A 28 -37.59 -10.42 27.95
C ALA A 28 -37.10 -11.68 27.18
N ALA A 29 -36.21 -12.42 27.86
CA ALA A 29 -35.88 -13.84 27.70
C ALA A 29 -34.73 -14.24 26.76
N LEU A 30 -33.53 -14.22 27.34
CA LEU A 30 -32.54 -15.28 27.21
C LEU A 30 -33.14 -16.62 27.70
N THR A 31 -33.14 -17.67 26.88
CA THR A 31 -32.85 -19.07 27.30
C THR A 31 -32.69 -20.00 26.09
N ASN A 32 -31.51 -20.64 26.01
CA ASN A 32 -31.14 -21.95 25.47
C ASN A 32 -31.85 -22.56 24.23
N GLY A 33 -31.04 -23.00 23.26
CA GLY A 33 -31.44 -24.10 22.37
C GLY A 33 -30.62 -24.21 21.09
N ASN A 34 -29.98 -25.36 20.90
CA ASN A 34 -29.03 -25.69 19.85
C ASN A 34 -29.69 -25.92 18.47
N THR A 35 -28.89 -25.80 17.40
CA THR A 35 -29.05 -26.32 16.01
C THR A 35 -30.19 -25.77 15.11
N THR A 36 -29.82 -25.08 14.03
CA THR A 36 -29.95 -25.53 12.61
C THR A 36 -29.47 -24.46 11.63
N ALA A 37 -28.89 -24.91 10.52
CA ALA A 37 -28.42 -24.08 9.42
C ALA A 37 -29.57 -23.27 8.79
N GLY A 38 -29.35 -21.97 8.62
CA GLY A 38 -30.23 -21.07 7.89
C GLY A 38 -29.39 -19.93 7.31
N THR A 39 -29.17 -19.98 6.01
CA THR A 39 -28.61 -18.90 5.20
C THR A 39 -29.50 -17.66 5.31
N THR A 40 -29.03 -16.64 6.04
CA THR A 40 -29.57 -15.28 5.98
C THR A 40 -28.51 -14.36 5.41
N THR A 41 -28.72 -13.95 4.17
CA THR A 41 -28.04 -12.82 3.53
C THR A 41 -28.27 -11.57 4.38
N ALA A 42 -27.24 -11.17 5.13
CA ALA A 42 -27.20 -9.87 5.78
C ALA A 42 -27.14 -8.79 4.68
N ALA A 43 -28.25 -8.09 4.49
CA ALA A 43 -28.29 -6.88 3.69
C ALA A 43 -27.47 -5.80 4.41
N ASN A 44 -26.24 -5.57 3.94
CA ASN A 44 -25.42 -4.44 4.36
C ASN A 44 -26.04 -3.15 3.83
N THR A 45 -26.73 -2.41 4.69
CA THR A 45 -27.09 -1.01 4.45
C THR A 45 -25.82 -0.18 4.40
N THR A 46 -25.35 0.13 3.20
CA THR A 46 -24.37 1.20 2.97
C THR A 46 -25.14 2.52 2.96
N THR A 47 -24.91 3.37 3.96
CA THR A 47 -25.42 4.74 3.97
C THR A 47 -24.69 5.53 2.89
N PRO A 48 -25.38 6.24 1.97
CA PRO A 48 -24.72 7.08 0.97
C PRO A 48 -23.89 8.17 1.67
N GLY A 49 -22.55 8.06 1.62
CA GLY A 49 -21.62 9.06 2.17
C GLY A 49 -20.92 8.67 3.48
N GLY A 50 -21.13 7.47 4.02
CA GLY A 50 -20.33 6.93 5.13
C GLY A 50 -19.00 6.31 4.68
N LEU A 51 -18.05 6.14 5.59
CA LEU A 51 -16.78 5.46 5.28
C LEU A 51 -17.05 3.95 5.14
N PRO A 52 -16.65 3.33 4.03
CA PRO A 52 -17.04 1.95 3.79
C PRO A 52 -16.29 0.98 4.70
N VAL A 53 -17.01 0.30 5.59
CA VAL A 53 -16.48 -0.78 6.43
C VAL A 53 -17.10 -2.10 5.97
N GLY A 54 -16.28 -3.04 5.54
CA GLY A 54 -16.74 -4.39 5.17
C GLY A 54 -15.72 -5.20 4.39
N HIS A 55 -15.95 -6.52 4.34
CA HIS A 55 -15.15 -7.51 3.60
C HIS A 55 -14.87 -7.15 2.13
N VAL A 56 -15.69 -6.27 1.53
CA VAL A 56 -15.56 -5.80 0.15
C VAL A 56 -14.28 -4.98 -0.07
N PHE A 57 -13.84 -4.23 0.94
CA PHE A 57 -12.71 -3.29 0.81
C PHE A 57 -11.42 -3.80 1.44
N ASP A 58 -11.47 -4.89 2.20
CA ASP A 58 -10.31 -5.45 2.90
C ASP A 58 -9.60 -4.40 3.78
N VAL A 59 -10.41 -3.61 4.50
CA VAL A 59 -9.98 -2.67 5.53
C VAL A 59 -10.51 -3.17 6.86
N ASP A 60 -9.62 -3.71 7.69
CA ASP A 60 -9.97 -4.32 8.97
C ASP A 60 -10.01 -3.25 10.08
N PRO A 61 -11.03 -3.25 10.97
CA PRO A 61 -11.14 -2.24 12.02
C PRO A 61 -9.98 -2.19 13.02
N ARG A 62 -9.17 -3.25 13.12
CA ARG A 62 -8.06 -3.37 14.10
C ARG A 62 -6.68 -3.17 13.47
N THR A 63 -6.57 -3.38 12.15
CA THR A 63 -5.29 -3.41 11.42
C THR A 63 -5.28 -2.54 10.18
N GLY A 64 -6.41 -1.94 9.81
CA GLY A 64 -6.53 -1.01 8.70
C GLY A 64 -6.29 -1.73 7.37
N PHE A 65 -5.30 -1.26 6.61
CA PHE A 65 -4.92 -1.88 5.33
C PHE A 65 -3.95 -3.06 5.48
N MET A 66 -3.40 -3.30 6.67
CA MET A 66 -2.60 -4.49 6.95
C MET A 66 -3.47 -5.73 6.93
N ALA A 67 -2.88 -6.91 6.71
CA ALA A 67 -3.62 -8.16 6.85
C ALA A 67 -4.26 -8.27 8.26
N PRO A 68 -5.51 -8.76 8.39
CA PRO A 68 -6.24 -8.83 9.67
C PRO A 68 -5.66 -9.81 10.69
N GLN A 69 -4.78 -10.70 10.22
CA GLN A 69 -4.01 -11.67 11.00
C GLN A 69 -2.61 -11.75 10.36
N PRO A 70 -1.58 -12.22 11.11
CA PRO A 70 -0.29 -12.53 10.52
C PRO A 70 -0.47 -13.39 9.25
N PRO A 71 0.04 -12.95 8.09
CA PRO A 71 0.03 -13.72 6.86
C PRO A 71 0.64 -15.11 7.06
N ILE A 72 0.17 -16.10 6.28
CA ILE A 72 0.77 -17.43 6.31
C ILE A 72 2.25 -17.34 5.92
N SER A 73 3.10 -18.03 6.68
CA SER A 73 4.55 -17.96 6.49
C SER A 73 5.07 -18.82 5.34
N ARG A 74 4.31 -19.84 4.93
CA ARG A 74 4.62 -20.68 3.77
C ARG A 74 3.35 -21.11 3.06
N LEU A 75 3.46 -21.31 1.75
CA LEU A 75 2.47 -22.01 0.96
C LEU A 75 2.39 -23.50 1.33
N PRO A 76 1.26 -24.18 1.03
CA PRO A 76 1.16 -25.63 1.15
C PRO A 76 2.16 -26.38 0.26
N ALA A 77 2.41 -27.64 0.59
CA ALA A 77 3.43 -28.50 -0.03
C ALA A 77 3.41 -28.56 -1.58
N GLN A 78 2.26 -28.33 -2.21
CA GLN A 78 2.13 -28.28 -3.67
C GLN A 78 2.98 -27.16 -4.32
N TRP A 79 3.25 -26.08 -3.59
CA TRP A 79 4.05 -24.93 -4.05
C TRP A 79 5.35 -24.75 -3.27
N GLU A 80 5.76 -25.78 -2.52
CA GLU A 80 6.98 -25.75 -1.69
C GLU A 80 8.24 -25.44 -2.50
N GLN A 81 8.27 -25.75 -3.80
CA GLN A 81 9.42 -25.46 -4.64
C GLN A 81 9.70 -23.95 -4.80
N TRP A 82 8.67 -23.10 -4.77
CA TRP A 82 8.88 -21.65 -4.76
C TRP A 82 9.47 -21.19 -3.43
N GLU A 83 8.96 -21.71 -2.31
CA GLU A 83 9.43 -21.38 -0.97
C GLU A 83 10.88 -21.85 -0.76
N ALA A 84 11.19 -23.10 -1.13
CA ALA A 84 12.53 -23.66 -1.06
C ALA A 84 13.53 -22.93 -1.96
N ALA A 85 13.09 -22.43 -3.13
CA ALA A 85 13.94 -21.64 -4.01
C ALA A 85 14.29 -20.27 -3.41
N LEU A 86 13.37 -19.67 -2.66
CA LEU A 86 13.58 -18.43 -1.93
C LEU A 86 14.52 -18.65 -0.73
N ASP A 87 14.31 -19.72 0.03
CA ASP A 87 15.21 -20.12 1.13
C ASP A 87 16.63 -20.36 0.60
N ALA A 88 16.77 -21.07 -0.52
CA ALA A 88 18.06 -21.34 -1.14
C ALA A 88 18.80 -20.07 -1.57
N ALA A 89 18.09 -19.02 -2.00
CA ALA A 89 18.69 -17.73 -2.32
C ALA A 89 19.29 -17.06 -1.07
N ASN A 90 18.54 -17.10 0.03
CA ASN A 90 18.94 -16.53 1.32
C ASN A 90 20.11 -17.31 1.94
N ASP A 91 20.06 -18.63 1.91
CA ASP A 91 21.12 -19.51 2.41
C ASP A 91 22.42 -19.33 1.62
N ALA A 92 22.30 -19.20 0.29
CA ALA A 92 23.44 -18.91 -0.59
C ALA A 92 23.94 -17.46 -0.48
N LYS A 93 23.18 -16.57 0.18
CA LYS A 93 23.46 -15.14 0.30
C LYS A 93 23.78 -14.50 -1.06
N VAL A 94 22.94 -14.77 -2.05
CA VAL A 94 23.12 -14.25 -3.41
C VAL A 94 23.29 -12.73 -3.41
N GLN A 95 24.08 -12.22 -4.34
CA GLN A 95 24.46 -10.80 -4.38
C GLN A 95 23.97 -10.13 -5.66
N CYS A 96 23.62 -8.85 -5.57
CA CYS A 96 23.29 -8.07 -6.75
C CYS A 96 24.45 -8.09 -7.75
N GLY A 97 24.15 -8.27 -9.04
CA GLY A 97 25.16 -8.38 -10.10
C GLY A 97 25.92 -7.08 -10.34
N ASP A 98 25.37 -5.94 -9.91
CA ASP A 98 26.02 -4.63 -9.94
C ASP A 98 26.63 -4.21 -8.59
N LYS A 99 26.72 -5.13 -7.62
CA LYS A 99 27.40 -4.87 -6.34
C LYS A 99 28.85 -4.45 -6.59
N LEU A 100 29.24 -3.32 -6.00
CA LEU A 100 30.63 -2.87 -6.04
C LEU A 100 31.52 -3.87 -5.29
N GLY A 101 32.58 -4.35 -5.95
CA GLY A 101 33.48 -5.34 -5.36
C GLY A 101 32.91 -6.75 -5.28
N LEU A 102 31.90 -7.08 -6.11
CA LEU A 102 31.40 -8.44 -6.29
C LEU A 102 32.56 -9.39 -6.60
N THR A 103 32.73 -10.41 -5.77
CA THR A 103 33.76 -11.44 -5.96
C THR A 103 33.30 -12.47 -6.99
N GLU A 104 34.26 -13.17 -7.59
CA GLU A 104 33.96 -14.25 -8.54
C GLU A 104 33.11 -15.36 -7.89
N LEU A 105 33.39 -15.71 -6.62
CA LEU A 105 32.62 -16.69 -5.88
C LEU A 105 31.16 -16.25 -5.68
N GLU A 106 30.92 -15.00 -5.27
CA GLU A 106 29.56 -14.47 -5.10
C GLU A 106 28.78 -14.44 -6.43
N ALA A 107 29.47 -14.10 -7.53
CA ALA A 107 28.88 -14.13 -8.87
C ALA A 107 28.49 -15.56 -9.28
N GLN A 108 29.39 -16.53 -9.09
CA GLN A 108 29.15 -17.95 -9.38
C GLN A 108 28.03 -18.54 -8.52
N GLN A 109 27.96 -18.19 -7.23
CA GLN A 109 26.86 -18.62 -6.35
C GLN A 109 25.50 -18.11 -6.84
N SER A 110 25.46 -16.83 -7.24
CA SER A 110 24.24 -16.21 -7.76
C SER A 110 23.84 -16.83 -9.12
N GLU A 111 24.81 -17.14 -9.98
CA GLU A 111 24.58 -17.84 -11.24
C GLU A 111 24.06 -19.27 -11.04
N ALA A 112 24.67 -20.03 -10.12
CA ALA A 112 24.22 -21.38 -9.79
C ALA A 112 22.78 -21.39 -9.28
N TRP A 113 22.40 -20.44 -8.42
CA TRP A 113 21.02 -20.29 -7.97
C TRP A 113 20.07 -19.93 -9.13
N ARG A 114 20.42 -18.98 -10.00
CA ARG A 114 19.62 -18.66 -11.19
C ARG A 114 19.43 -19.85 -12.12
N ALA A 115 20.45 -20.69 -12.30
CA ALA A 115 20.36 -21.91 -13.10
C ALA A 115 19.36 -22.90 -12.49
N GLN A 116 19.29 -23.02 -11.16
CA GLN A 116 18.26 -23.83 -10.49
C GLN A 116 16.86 -23.28 -10.73
N ILE A 117 16.68 -21.95 -10.65
CA ILE A 117 15.40 -21.29 -10.95
C ILE A 117 14.91 -21.60 -12.37
N GLN A 118 15.81 -21.55 -13.36
CA GLN A 118 15.48 -21.87 -14.76
C GLN A 118 15.01 -23.31 -14.94
N MET A 119 15.48 -24.23 -14.10
CA MET A 119 15.12 -25.65 -14.13
C MET A 119 13.84 -25.98 -13.35
N LEU A 120 13.29 -25.03 -12.57
CA LEU A 120 12.06 -25.26 -11.84
C LEU A 120 10.88 -25.46 -12.81
N PRO A 121 9.95 -26.38 -12.52
CA PRO A 121 8.73 -26.50 -13.29
C PRO A 121 7.83 -25.28 -13.07
N VAL A 122 6.99 -24.99 -14.07
CA VAL A 122 5.89 -24.03 -13.91
C VAL A 122 4.81 -24.68 -13.04
N LEU A 123 4.73 -24.29 -11.77
CA LEU A 123 3.72 -24.84 -10.85
C LEU A 123 2.32 -24.28 -11.19
N PRO A 124 1.28 -25.12 -11.19
CA PRO A 124 -0.07 -24.69 -11.52
C PRO A 124 -0.72 -23.90 -10.39
N LEU A 125 -1.58 -22.94 -10.74
CA LEU A 125 -2.53 -22.34 -9.81
C LEU A 125 -3.75 -23.25 -9.74
N THR A 126 -3.78 -24.13 -8.74
CA THR A 126 -4.93 -25.03 -8.55
C THR A 126 -6.19 -24.25 -8.22
N PRO A 127 -7.40 -24.79 -8.47
CA PRO A 127 -8.66 -24.13 -8.09
C PRO A 127 -8.71 -23.71 -6.61
N ALA A 128 -8.06 -24.48 -5.73
CA ALA A 128 -7.95 -24.15 -4.31
C ALA A 128 -7.11 -22.89 -4.05
N MET A 129 -5.98 -22.72 -4.76
CA MET A 129 -5.19 -21.48 -4.68
C MET A 129 -5.95 -20.31 -5.28
N SER A 130 -6.54 -20.46 -6.47
CA SER A 130 -7.30 -19.38 -7.13
C SER A 130 -8.49 -18.89 -6.30
N ALA A 131 -9.09 -19.74 -5.49
CA ALA A 131 -10.19 -19.38 -4.58
C ALA A 131 -9.73 -18.79 -3.23
N SER A 132 -8.43 -18.76 -2.94
CA SER A 132 -7.89 -18.35 -1.64
C SER A 132 -7.04 -17.07 -1.76
N PRO A 133 -7.59 -15.89 -1.40
CA PRO A 133 -6.84 -14.65 -1.38
C PRO A 133 -5.59 -14.70 -0.50
N VAL A 134 -5.64 -15.46 0.60
CA VAL A 134 -4.50 -15.65 1.51
C VAL A 134 -3.35 -16.38 0.81
N MET A 135 -3.66 -17.47 0.08
CA MET A 135 -2.65 -18.21 -0.68
C MET A 135 -2.14 -17.42 -1.88
N LEU A 136 -3.01 -16.69 -2.58
CA LEU A 136 -2.59 -15.81 -3.68
C LEU A 136 -1.65 -14.72 -3.20
N ARG A 137 -1.94 -14.06 -2.06
CA ARG A 137 -1.06 -13.02 -1.48
C ARG A 137 0.30 -13.59 -1.11
N ARG A 138 0.36 -14.74 -0.44
CA ARG A 138 1.65 -15.39 -0.14
C ARG A 138 2.39 -15.80 -1.42
N ALA A 139 1.69 -16.34 -2.42
CA ALA A 139 2.30 -16.67 -3.70
C ALA A 139 2.88 -15.43 -4.39
N HIS A 140 2.17 -14.30 -4.36
CA HIS A 140 2.67 -13.04 -4.90
C HIS A 140 3.92 -12.54 -4.15
N VAL A 141 3.92 -12.60 -2.82
CA VAL A 141 5.11 -12.29 -2.00
C VAL A 141 6.30 -13.15 -2.44
N VAL A 142 6.18 -14.47 -2.43
CA VAL A 142 7.30 -15.37 -2.74
C VAL A 142 7.79 -15.18 -4.19
N LEU A 143 6.86 -15.18 -5.15
CA LEU A 143 7.20 -15.05 -6.57
C LEU A 143 7.80 -13.68 -6.90
N SER A 144 7.34 -12.60 -6.27
CA SER A 144 7.90 -11.26 -6.49
C SER A 144 9.30 -11.11 -5.89
N PHE A 145 9.57 -11.71 -4.72
CA PHE A 145 10.93 -11.80 -4.16
C PHE A 145 11.84 -12.63 -5.06
N LEU A 146 11.40 -13.80 -5.53
CA LEU A 146 12.15 -14.63 -6.49
C LEU A 146 12.46 -13.88 -7.78
N LEU A 147 11.47 -13.17 -8.34
CA LEU A 147 11.64 -12.36 -9.55
C LEU A 147 12.71 -11.29 -9.33
N HIS A 148 12.63 -10.53 -8.23
CA HIS A 148 13.60 -9.49 -7.92
C HIS A 148 15.00 -10.05 -7.64
N LEU A 149 15.12 -11.14 -6.90
CA LEU A 149 16.40 -11.86 -6.70
C LEU A 149 16.99 -12.30 -8.05
N TYR A 150 16.17 -12.88 -8.93
CA TYR A 150 16.59 -13.31 -10.26
C TYR A 150 17.11 -12.14 -11.09
N VAL A 151 16.31 -11.09 -11.24
CA VAL A 151 16.66 -9.93 -12.07
C VAL A 151 17.87 -9.18 -11.52
N GLN A 152 17.92 -8.92 -10.21
CA GLN A 152 18.95 -8.06 -9.62
C GLN A 152 20.30 -8.77 -9.46
N THR A 153 20.32 -10.11 -9.45
CA THR A 153 21.59 -10.87 -9.44
C THR A 153 22.21 -11.06 -10.83
N LEU A 154 21.49 -10.73 -11.91
CA LEU A 154 22.04 -10.79 -13.28
C LEU A 154 23.23 -9.85 -13.45
N PRO A 155 24.26 -10.26 -14.21
CA PRO A 155 25.32 -9.35 -14.62
C PRO A 155 24.74 -8.08 -15.25
N PRO A 156 25.31 -6.89 -15.01
CA PRO A 156 24.69 -5.63 -15.41
C PRO A 156 24.57 -5.45 -16.94
N HIS A 157 25.26 -6.26 -17.73
CA HIS A 157 25.26 -6.19 -19.19
C HIS A 157 24.32 -7.21 -19.84
N ASP A 158 23.80 -8.15 -19.07
CA ASP A 158 22.95 -9.21 -19.59
C ASP A 158 21.53 -8.69 -19.78
N ALA A 159 20.84 -9.25 -20.79
CA ALA A 159 19.42 -9.03 -20.99
C ALA A 159 18.63 -9.61 -19.82
N VAL A 160 17.52 -8.94 -19.47
CA VAL A 160 16.64 -9.39 -18.39
C VAL A 160 15.55 -10.29 -18.97
N ILE A 161 15.78 -11.60 -18.94
CA ILE A 161 14.82 -12.62 -19.37
C ILE A 161 14.40 -13.40 -18.12
N ILE A 162 13.17 -13.18 -17.66
CA ILE A 162 12.60 -13.83 -16.48
C ILE A 162 12.11 -15.21 -16.92
N PRO A 163 12.61 -16.31 -16.31
CA PRO A 163 12.32 -17.66 -16.79
C PRO A 163 10.86 -18.02 -16.59
N ARG A 164 10.34 -18.91 -17.45
CA ARG A 164 8.95 -19.41 -17.41
C ARG A 164 8.48 -19.83 -16.02
N SER A 165 9.37 -20.43 -15.23
CA SER A 165 9.14 -20.92 -13.87
C SER A 165 8.71 -19.83 -12.88
N ILE A 166 9.10 -18.58 -13.13
CA ILE A 166 8.66 -17.40 -12.37
C ILE A 166 7.65 -16.59 -13.17
N ALA A 167 7.92 -16.37 -14.47
CA ALA A 167 7.17 -15.47 -15.33
C ALA A 167 5.68 -15.84 -15.42
N LEU A 168 5.35 -17.10 -15.71
CA LEU A 168 3.94 -17.49 -15.87
C LEU A 168 3.18 -17.47 -14.54
N PRO A 169 3.71 -18.02 -13.44
CA PRO A 169 3.01 -17.98 -12.17
C PRO A 169 2.80 -16.57 -11.63
N ILE A 170 3.80 -15.68 -11.68
CA ILE A 170 3.61 -14.31 -11.18
C ILE A 170 2.57 -13.57 -12.02
N LEU A 171 2.61 -13.68 -13.35
CA LEU A 171 1.61 -13.05 -14.23
C LEU A 171 0.19 -13.51 -13.89
N ARG A 172 -0.02 -14.81 -13.69
CA ARG A 172 -1.33 -15.39 -13.33
C ARG A 172 -1.80 -14.96 -11.94
N VAL A 173 -0.91 -15.01 -10.94
CA VAL A 173 -1.25 -14.58 -9.57
C VAL A 173 -1.58 -13.09 -9.55
N SER A 174 -0.78 -12.26 -10.21
CA SER A 174 -0.96 -10.82 -10.33
C SER A 174 -2.27 -10.46 -11.04
N GLN A 175 -2.64 -11.19 -12.11
CA GLN A 175 -3.93 -11.02 -12.78
C GLN A 175 -5.11 -11.33 -11.84
N LEU A 176 -5.05 -12.43 -11.08
CA LEU A 176 -6.11 -12.80 -10.12
C LEU A 176 -6.24 -11.83 -8.95
N LEU A 177 -5.12 -11.30 -8.45
CA LEU A 177 -5.10 -10.30 -7.39
C LEU A 177 -5.37 -8.87 -7.89
N ASP A 178 -5.27 -8.65 -9.20
CA ASP A 178 -5.35 -7.35 -9.86
C ASP A 178 -4.34 -6.36 -9.24
N VAL A 179 -3.08 -6.81 -9.19
CA VAL A 179 -1.85 -6.11 -8.79
C VAL A 179 -0.77 -6.37 -9.86
N PRO A 180 0.29 -5.56 -9.97
CA PRO A 180 1.28 -5.73 -11.03
C PRO A 180 2.27 -6.88 -10.72
N PRO A 181 2.87 -7.53 -11.74
CA PRO A 181 3.72 -8.72 -11.59
C PRO A 181 5.17 -8.40 -11.21
N LEU A 182 5.35 -7.70 -10.10
CA LEU A 182 6.62 -7.36 -9.47
C LEU A 182 6.42 -7.08 -7.97
N LEU A 183 7.52 -6.87 -7.24
CA LEU A 183 7.47 -6.53 -5.82
C LEU A 183 6.76 -5.19 -5.60
N THR A 184 5.78 -5.18 -4.70
CA THR A 184 5.01 -3.98 -4.31
C THR A 184 5.17 -3.67 -2.82
N PHE A 185 4.72 -2.49 -2.40
CA PHE A 185 4.62 -2.12 -0.99
C PHE A 185 3.78 -3.14 -0.19
N ALA A 186 2.71 -3.67 -0.80
CA ALA A 186 1.88 -4.68 -0.16
C ALA A 186 2.67 -5.95 0.17
N ASP A 187 3.58 -6.37 -0.73
CA ASP A 187 4.42 -7.55 -0.52
C ASP A 187 5.47 -7.33 0.55
N THR A 188 6.05 -6.14 0.63
CA THR A 188 7.10 -5.84 1.62
C THR A 188 6.55 -5.51 3.01
N VAL A 189 5.30 -5.04 3.10
CA VAL A 189 4.72 -4.47 4.34
C VAL A 189 3.42 -5.17 4.73
N LEU A 190 2.36 -5.02 3.93
CA LEU A 190 0.99 -5.41 4.32
C LEU A 190 0.84 -6.92 4.52
N TYR A 191 1.57 -7.70 3.72
CA TYR A 191 1.50 -9.17 3.66
C TYR A 191 2.80 -9.86 4.12
N ASN A 192 3.68 -9.15 4.84
CA ASN A 192 4.99 -9.64 5.25
C ASN A 192 5.34 -9.33 6.72
N TRP A 193 4.42 -9.61 7.64
CA TRP A 193 4.63 -9.33 9.06
C TRP A 193 4.20 -10.49 9.95
N ASP A 194 4.80 -10.63 11.11
CA ASP A 194 4.40 -11.59 12.15
C ASP A 194 4.74 -11.01 13.53
N TYR A 195 4.31 -11.67 14.60
CA TYR A 195 4.69 -11.29 15.94
C TYR A 195 6.08 -11.83 16.32
N LYS A 196 6.89 -11.04 17.04
CA LYS A 196 8.17 -11.52 17.59
C LYS A 196 7.94 -12.60 18.65
N GLN A 197 6.94 -12.37 19.49
CA GLN A 197 6.49 -13.29 20.53
C GLN A 197 5.00 -13.50 20.39
N SER A 198 4.55 -14.76 20.51
CA SER A 198 3.13 -15.10 20.44
C SER A 198 2.35 -14.25 21.46
N VAL A 199 1.29 -13.60 20.98
CA VAL A 199 0.37 -12.86 21.84
C VAL A 199 -0.26 -13.89 22.77
N ARG A 200 0.08 -13.85 24.07
CA ARG A 200 -0.62 -14.67 25.05
C ARG A 200 -2.09 -14.28 24.95
N SER A 201 -2.95 -15.24 24.63
CA SER A 201 -4.37 -15.09 24.90
C SER A 201 -4.49 -14.82 26.39
N SER A 202 -4.82 -13.58 26.76
CA SER A 202 -5.16 -13.20 28.12
C SER A 202 -6.19 -14.21 28.62
N GLU A 203 -5.86 -14.91 29.71
CA GLU A 203 -6.83 -15.73 30.43
C GLU A 203 -7.97 -14.79 30.87
N GLU A 204 -9.19 -15.15 30.48
CA GLU A 204 -10.47 -14.55 30.93
C GLU A 204 -10.59 -13.01 30.81
N GLY A 205 -11.11 -12.54 29.67
CA GLY A 205 -11.96 -11.34 29.62
C GLY A 205 -11.33 -10.01 29.21
N GLU A 206 -10.02 -9.91 29.04
CA GLU A 206 -9.38 -8.74 28.42
C GLU A 206 -9.33 -8.89 26.90
N GLU A 207 -9.94 -7.95 26.15
CA GLU A 207 -9.83 -7.87 24.69
C GLU A 207 -8.34 -7.96 24.29
N SER A 208 -8.00 -9.02 23.55
CA SER A 208 -6.63 -9.23 23.08
C SER A 208 -6.14 -7.99 22.34
N ALA A 209 -5.11 -7.36 22.89
CA ALA A 209 -4.43 -6.20 22.34
C ALA A 209 -3.99 -6.47 20.88
N GLY A 210 -4.74 -5.94 19.90
CA GLY A 210 -4.46 -6.13 18.46
C GLY A 210 -3.13 -5.50 18.02
N PRO A 211 -2.63 -5.79 16.80
CA PRO A 211 -1.33 -5.30 16.32
C PRO A 211 -1.11 -3.79 16.47
N ALA A 212 -2.17 -2.99 16.30
CA ALA A 212 -2.12 -1.53 16.46
C ALA A 212 -1.70 -1.06 17.86
N THR A 213 -1.83 -1.92 18.88
CA THR A 213 -1.45 -1.65 20.26
C THR A 213 -0.10 -2.27 20.65
N GLN A 214 0.56 -2.99 19.72
CA GLN A 214 1.79 -3.76 19.95
C GLN A 214 2.84 -3.51 18.87
N LEU A 215 3.06 -2.24 18.50
CA LEU A 215 3.95 -1.83 17.40
C LEU A 215 5.41 -2.35 17.54
N ASP A 216 5.87 -2.61 18.76
CA ASP A 216 7.22 -3.11 19.06
C ASP A 216 7.34 -4.65 18.94
N ASN A 217 6.22 -5.38 18.90
CA ASN A 217 6.15 -6.84 18.83
C ASN A 217 6.03 -7.36 17.38
N LEU A 218 6.49 -6.61 16.38
CA LEU A 218 6.39 -6.98 14.96
C LEU A 218 7.74 -7.41 14.39
N ARG A 219 7.75 -8.43 13.53
CA ARG A 219 8.90 -8.85 12.71
C ARG A 219 8.48 -9.03 11.26
N SER A 220 9.42 -8.92 10.33
CA SER A 220 9.19 -9.26 8.92
C SER A 220 9.34 -10.77 8.71
N GLN A 221 8.59 -11.36 7.79
CA GLN A 221 8.69 -12.80 7.50
C GLN A 221 9.72 -13.11 6.41
N THR A 222 9.89 -12.21 5.45
CA THR A 222 10.70 -12.39 4.25
C THR A 222 11.50 -11.11 3.98
N THR A 223 12.80 -11.28 3.73
CA THR A 223 13.76 -10.20 3.43
C THR A 223 14.73 -10.72 2.36
N PHE A 224 15.38 -9.81 1.62
CA PHE A 224 16.41 -10.14 0.64
C PHE A 224 17.77 -10.36 1.29
N THR A 225 18.07 -9.61 2.34
CA THR A 225 19.42 -9.49 2.92
C THR A 225 19.54 -10.10 4.31
N GLY A 226 18.43 -10.29 5.01
CA GLY A 226 18.42 -10.67 6.43
C GLY A 226 18.98 -9.59 7.37
N LEU A 227 19.22 -8.36 6.89
CA LEU A 227 19.75 -7.27 7.69
C LEU A 227 18.65 -6.58 8.49
N ILE A 228 19.02 -6.11 9.68
CA ILE A 228 18.14 -5.29 10.53
C ILE A 228 17.71 -4.00 9.81
N ASP A 229 18.56 -3.45 8.95
CA ASP A 229 18.29 -2.24 8.18
C ASP A 229 17.12 -2.44 7.19
N GLU A 230 17.05 -3.62 6.56
CA GLU A 230 15.95 -3.97 5.68
C GLU A 230 14.67 -4.20 6.47
N GLU A 231 14.75 -5.00 7.53
CA GLU A 231 13.60 -5.30 8.37
C GLU A 231 13.02 -4.03 9.01
N GLU A 232 13.86 -3.14 9.54
CA GLU A 232 13.39 -1.88 10.13
C GLU A 232 12.76 -0.95 9.08
N PHE A 233 13.22 -0.98 7.83
CA PHE A 233 12.60 -0.21 6.76
C PHE A 233 11.16 -0.69 6.47
N TYR A 234 10.93 -2.01 6.45
CA TYR A 234 9.59 -2.58 6.33
C TYR A 234 8.74 -2.29 7.58
N LEU A 235 9.29 -2.52 8.77
CA LEU A 235 8.58 -2.36 10.04
C LEU A 235 8.23 -0.90 10.32
N CYS A 236 9.08 0.07 9.94
CA CYS A 236 8.72 1.48 10.00
C CYS A 236 7.41 1.75 9.26
N SER A 237 7.27 1.21 8.04
CA SER A 237 6.06 1.35 7.25
C SER A 237 4.87 0.60 7.88
N ALA A 238 5.08 -0.61 8.37
CA ALA A 238 4.04 -1.40 9.04
C ALA A 238 3.49 -0.69 10.30
N ARG A 239 4.38 -0.08 11.11
CA ARG A 239 3.99 0.67 12.31
C ARG A 239 3.18 1.92 11.95
N ILE A 240 3.52 2.60 10.85
CA ILE A 240 2.74 3.74 10.33
C ILE A 240 1.34 3.27 9.90
N GLU A 241 1.24 2.17 9.14
CA GLU A 241 -0.06 1.60 8.71
C GLU A 241 -0.94 1.26 9.91
N LEU A 242 -0.40 0.55 10.90
CA LEU A 242 -1.12 0.14 12.10
C LEU A 242 -1.49 1.32 13.01
N ARG A 243 -0.61 2.31 13.16
CA ARG A 243 -0.93 3.53 13.90
C ARG A 243 -2.03 4.34 13.20
N GLY A 244 -2.09 4.27 11.86
CA GLY A 244 -3.11 4.91 11.04
C GLY A 244 -4.52 4.34 11.18
N VAL A 245 -4.71 3.21 11.87
CA VAL A 245 -6.05 2.64 12.12
C VAL A 245 -6.96 3.64 12.84
N GLU A 246 -6.44 4.35 13.84
CA GLU A 246 -7.21 5.39 14.54
C GLU A 246 -7.59 6.54 13.60
N ALA A 247 -6.72 6.90 12.65
CA ALA A 247 -7.06 7.91 11.65
C ALA A 247 -8.28 7.46 10.82
N LEU A 248 -8.30 6.21 10.35
CA LEU A 248 -9.43 5.66 9.59
C LEU A 248 -10.75 5.72 10.38
N GLU A 249 -10.72 5.39 11.68
CA GLU A 249 -11.90 5.47 12.54
C GLU A 249 -12.37 6.91 12.76
N LEU A 250 -11.45 7.85 13.03
CA LEU A 250 -11.78 9.27 13.18
C LEU A 250 -12.38 9.86 11.90
N MET A 251 -11.91 9.44 10.73
CA MET A 251 -12.50 9.84 9.45
C MET A 251 -13.94 9.32 9.35
N ARG A 252 -14.18 8.08 9.76
CA ARG A 252 -15.51 7.45 9.68
C ARG A 252 -16.50 8.19 10.57
N GLN A 253 -16.12 8.44 11.82
CA GLN A 253 -16.92 9.23 12.76
C GLN A 253 -17.18 10.64 12.24
N SER A 254 -16.17 11.30 11.64
CA SER A 254 -16.34 12.63 11.06
C SER A 254 -17.33 12.63 9.90
N MET A 255 -17.27 11.62 9.01
CA MET A 255 -18.19 11.50 7.88
C MET A 255 -19.64 11.26 8.32
N ASP A 256 -19.85 10.45 9.37
CA ASP A 256 -21.16 10.23 9.97
C ASP A 256 -21.73 11.53 10.58
N GLU A 257 -20.92 12.29 11.33
CA GLU A 257 -21.33 13.57 11.92
C GLU A 257 -21.59 14.65 10.86
N MET A 258 -20.82 14.68 9.76
CA MET A 258 -21.06 15.58 8.63
C MET A 258 -22.40 15.33 7.92
N PHE A 259 -22.95 14.12 8.06
CA PHE A 259 -24.30 13.83 7.58
C PHE A 259 -25.36 14.56 8.40
N VAL A 260 -25.19 14.60 9.72
CA VAL A 260 -26.07 15.27 10.70
C VAL A 260 -25.96 16.80 10.58
N GLY A 261 -24.74 17.34 10.69
CA GLY A 261 -24.43 18.74 10.39
C GLY A 261 -24.95 19.81 11.36
N ASP A 262 -25.41 19.43 12.55
CA ASP A 262 -25.81 20.40 13.60
C ASP A 262 -24.62 20.93 14.41
N GLU A 263 -24.87 21.86 15.35
CA GLU A 263 -23.79 22.43 16.18
C GLU A 263 -23.06 21.38 17.04
N ILE A 264 -23.75 20.31 17.47
CA ILE A 264 -23.14 19.25 18.27
C ILE A 264 -22.21 18.41 17.40
N ALA A 265 -22.67 18.06 16.20
CA ALA A 265 -21.88 17.35 15.20
C ALA A 265 -20.63 18.16 14.81
N VAL A 266 -20.75 19.46 14.59
CA VAL A 266 -19.60 20.35 14.32
C VAL A 266 -18.57 20.29 15.46
N ARG A 267 -19.00 20.39 16.73
CA ARG A 267 -18.08 20.28 17.88
C ARG A 267 -17.40 18.91 17.96
N ARG A 268 -18.13 17.83 17.65
CA ARG A 268 -17.55 16.47 17.60
C ARG A 268 -16.51 16.33 16.50
N ILE A 269 -16.79 16.81 15.29
CA ILE A 269 -15.85 16.83 14.17
C ILE A 269 -14.58 17.60 14.55
N SER A 270 -14.72 18.78 15.17
CA SER A 270 -13.56 19.54 15.68
C SER A 270 -12.73 18.73 16.67
N GLY A 271 -13.38 17.99 17.58
CA GLY A 271 -12.72 17.03 18.47
C GLY A 271 -11.97 15.93 17.73
N TYR A 272 -12.60 15.30 16.74
CA TYR A 272 -11.99 14.24 15.94
C TYR A 272 -10.79 14.75 15.14
N LEU A 273 -10.86 15.97 14.57
CA LEU A 273 -9.75 16.59 13.85
C LEU A 273 -8.58 16.95 14.78
N LYS A 274 -8.86 17.37 16.02
CA LYS A 274 -7.82 17.56 17.04
C LYS A 274 -7.06 16.26 17.28
N THR A 275 -7.76 15.15 17.50
CA THR A 275 -7.14 13.83 17.70
C THR A 275 -6.40 13.38 16.44
N MET A 276 -6.99 13.56 15.25
CA MET A 276 -6.36 13.24 13.97
C MET A 276 -5.01 13.95 13.82
N ALA A 277 -4.91 15.23 14.18
CA ALA A 277 -3.65 15.94 14.14
C ALA A 277 -2.58 15.31 15.07
N THR A 278 -2.98 14.78 16.22
CA THR A 278 -2.10 14.00 17.11
C THR A 278 -1.66 12.71 16.45
N VAL A 279 -2.60 11.94 15.87
CA VAL A 279 -2.30 10.69 15.14
C VAL A 279 -1.26 10.95 14.05
N VAL A 280 -1.47 11.95 13.19
CA VAL A 280 -0.56 12.29 12.09
C VAL A 280 0.83 12.73 12.60
N ASN A 281 0.88 13.42 13.74
CA ASN A 281 2.16 13.74 14.39
C ASN A 281 2.89 12.50 14.92
N GLU A 282 2.17 11.48 15.36
CA GLU A 282 2.75 10.20 15.78
C GLU A 282 3.24 9.40 14.57
N LEU A 283 2.53 9.43 13.43
CA LEU A 283 3.02 8.86 12.15
C LEU A 283 4.36 9.51 11.74
N LYS A 284 4.50 10.83 11.93
CA LYS A 284 5.74 11.57 11.72
C LYS A 284 6.87 11.09 12.62
N SER A 285 6.60 10.87 13.90
CA SER A 285 7.59 10.34 14.84
C SER A 285 8.04 8.92 14.44
N LEU A 286 7.10 8.04 14.10
CA LEU A 286 7.41 6.68 13.62
C LEU A 286 8.26 6.69 12.35
N LEU A 287 7.96 7.58 11.40
CA LEU A 287 8.77 7.74 10.18
C LEU A 287 10.21 8.18 10.49
N LEU A 288 10.38 9.09 11.45
CA LEU A 288 11.71 9.58 11.84
C LEU A 288 12.52 8.53 12.61
N ASP A 289 11.84 7.58 13.25
CA ASP A 289 12.42 6.51 14.05
C ASP A 289 13.10 5.41 13.22
N VAL A 290 12.85 5.34 11.90
CA VAL A 290 13.59 4.44 10.99
C VAL A 290 15.12 4.58 11.15
N ARG A 291 15.59 5.78 11.50
CA ARG A 291 17.00 6.10 11.75
C ARG A 291 17.61 5.39 12.96
N LYS A 292 16.80 4.82 13.84
CA LYS A 292 17.29 4.09 15.02
C LYS A 292 17.95 2.77 14.65
N HIS A 293 17.42 2.06 13.64
CA HIS A 293 17.91 0.72 13.28
C HIS A 293 18.09 0.48 11.77
N CYS A 294 17.98 1.53 10.94
CA CYS A 294 18.27 1.48 9.51
C CYS A 294 19.33 2.52 9.16
N ASP A 295 20.55 2.10 8.88
CA ASP A 295 21.65 2.96 8.44
C ASP A 295 21.43 3.42 6.98
N PRO A 296 21.53 4.73 6.69
CA PRO A 296 21.31 5.25 5.34
C PRO A 296 22.26 4.69 4.27
N GLU A 297 23.52 4.40 4.61
CA GLU A 297 24.49 3.83 3.66
C GLU A 297 24.24 2.35 3.43
N VAL A 298 23.93 1.59 4.48
CA VAL A 298 23.55 0.17 4.35
C VAL A 298 22.28 0.05 3.51
N TYR A 299 21.25 0.83 3.84
CA TYR A 299 20.01 0.83 3.06
C TYR A 299 20.27 1.16 1.58
N TYR A 300 20.99 2.25 1.29
CA TYR A 300 21.18 2.68 -0.09
C TYR A 300 22.01 1.70 -0.93
N ASN A 301 23.10 1.17 -0.37
CA ASN A 301 24.06 0.36 -1.12
C ASN A 301 23.75 -1.15 -1.09
N VAL A 302 23.03 -1.64 -0.08
CA VAL A 302 22.82 -3.09 0.14
C VAL A 302 21.35 -3.49 0.00
N VAL A 303 20.42 -2.71 0.57
CA VAL A 303 18.99 -3.07 0.60
C VAL A 303 18.25 -2.57 -0.65
N ARG A 304 18.32 -1.27 -0.92
CA ARG A 304 17.62 -0.61 -2.02
C ARG A 304 17.85 -1.23 -3.41
N PRO A 305 19.04 -1.78 -3.77
CA PRO A 305 19.24 -2.39 -5.09
C PRO A 305 18.24 -3.50 -5.42
N TRP A 306 17.80 -4.26 -4.41
CA TRP A 306 16.81 -5.34 -4.55
C TRP A 306 15.42 -4.82 -4.94
N PHE A 307 15.08 -3.58 -4.60
CA PHE A 307 13.75 -3.00 -4.82
C PHE A 307 13.59 -2.34 -6.18
N ARG A 308 14.64 -2.28 -7.01
CA ARG A 308 14.57 -1.56 -8.28
C ARG A 308 13.61 -2.25 -9.24
N GLY A 309 12.61 -1.50 -9.70
CA GLY A 309 11.81 -1.88 -10.86
C GLY A 309 12.55 -1.64 -12.18
N GLU A 310 11.93 -2.04 -13.28
CA GLU A 310 12.45 -1.84 -14.64
C GLU A 310 12.72 -0.36 -14.95
N ASP A 311 11.85 0.54 -14.50
CA ASP A 311 11.92 1.98 -14.77
C ASP A 311 13.10 2.71 -14.10
N SER A 312 13.76 2.01 -13.19
CA SER A 312 14.89 2.46 -12.37
C SER A 312 16.21 1.86 -12.86
N ASP A 313 16.20 1.02 -13.89
CA ASP A 313 17.40 0.48 -14.53
C ASP A 313 18.11 1.59 -15.33
N VAL A 314 19.35 1.90 -14.95
CA VAL A 314 20.17 2.95 -15.57
C VAL A 314 20.45 2.65 -17.05
N LYS A 315 20.57 1.37 -17.40
CA LYS A 315 20.79 0.90 -18.78
C LYS A 315 19.48 0.69 -19.54
N LYS A 316 18.32 0.96 -18.92
CA LYS A 316 16.98 0.85 -19.51
C LYS A 316 16.70 -0.56 -20.08
N ARG A 317 17.25 -1.59 -19.44
CA ARG A 317 16.98 -2.98 -19.81
C ARG A 317 15.50 -3.29 -19.57
N LYS A 318 14.85 -3.92 -20.55
CA LYS A 318 13.45 -4.34 -20.46
C LYS A 318 13.35 -5.73 -19.86
N TRP A 319 12.35 -5.93 -19.02
CA TRP A 319 12.05 -7.21 -18.41
C TRP A 319 11.20 -8.03 -19.37
N VAL A 320 11.76 -9.11 -19.89
CA VAL A 320 11.07 -10.04 -20.79
C VAL A 320 10.56 -11.21 -19.96
N TYR A 321 9.24 -11.41 -19.95
CA TYR A 321 8.59 -12.53 -19.27
C TYR A 321 8.51 -13.72 -20.24
N GLU A 322 9.37 -14.71 -20.06
CA GLU A 322 9.46 -15.86 -20.96
C GLU A 322 8.16 -16.70 -20.94
N GLY A 323 7.67 -17.05 -22.12
CA GLY A 323 6.49 -17.89 -22.32
C GLY A 323 5.15 -17.16 -22.15
N VAL A 324 5.14 -15.83 -21.98
CA VAL A 324 3.88 -15.06 -21.84
C VAL A 324 2.93 -15.29 -23.02
N GLU A 325 3.49 -15.50 -24.21
CA GLU A 325 2.78 -15.82 -25.45
C GLU A 325 2.07 -17.19 -25.46
N GLU A 326 2.34 -18.05 -24.48
CA GLU A 326 1.70 -19.37 -24.36
C GLU A 326 0.29 -19.31 -23.78
N ASP A 327 -0.09 -18.16 -23.22
CA ASP A 327 -1.34 -17.95 -22.52
C ASP A 327 -1.96 -16.65 -23.04
N GLU A 328 -2.97 -16.76 -23.91
CA GLU A 328 -3.59 -15.60 -24.58
C GLU A 328 -4.24 -14.61 -23.60
N ASP A 329 -4.56 -15.06 -22.39
CA ASP A 329 -5.13 -14.22 -21.33
C ASP A 329 -4.04 -13.43 -20.56
N LEU A 330 -2.76 -13.72 -20.78
CA LEU A 330 -1.63 -13.02 -20.16
C LEU A 330 -1.06 -11.94 -21.09
N ALA A 331 -0.62 -10.85 -20.47
CA ALA A 331 0.07 -9.78 -21.17
C ALA A 331 1.29 -9.33 -20.36
N ALA A 332 2.36 -8.99 -21.09
CA ALA A 332 3.52 -8.39 -20.46
C ALA A 332 3.13 -7.02 -19.86
N PRO A 333 3.57 -6.71 -18.62
CA PRO A 333 3.29 -5.44 -17.98
C PRO A 333 3.96 -4.29 -18.76
N THR A 334 3.24 -3.18 -18.93
CA THR A 334 3.78 -2.01 -19.65
C THR A 334 4.62 -1.09 -18.76
N GLU A 335 4.46 -1.21 -17.44
CA GLU A 335 5.12 -0.36 -16.46
C GLU A 335 5.41 -1.11 -15.15
N LEU A 336 6.67 -1.03 -14.71
CA LEU A 336 7.22 -1.80 -13.60
C LEU A 336 8.05 -0.90 -12.69
N SER A 337 7.35 -0.17 -11.82
CA SER A 337 7.92 0.65 -10.75
C SER A 337 8.03 -0.15 -9.46
N GLY A 338 9.23 -0.21 -8.87
CA GLY A 338 9.46 -0.93 -7.61
C GLY A 338 8.68 -0.36 -6.42
N PRO A 339 8.73 -1.01 -5.24
CA PRO A 339 7.96 -0.58 -4.08
C PRO A 339 8.34 0.84 -3.65
N SER A 340 7.32 1.60 -3.26
CA SER A 340 7.50 2.95 -2.69
C SER A 340 6.38 3.27 -1.70
N ALA A 341 6.64 4.19 -0.77
CA ALA A 341 5.61 4.69 0.16
C ALA A 341 4.42 5.34 -0.57
N GLY A 342 4.58 5.73 -1.84
CA GLY A 342 3.47 6.19 -2.68
C GLY A 342 2.41 5.11 -2.95
N GLN A 343 2.72 3.84 -2.72
CA GLN A 343 1.80 2.71 -2.86
C GLN A 343 1.06 2.38 -1.54
N SER A 344 1.29 3.12 -0.45
CA SER A 344 0.52 3.01 0.79
C SER A 344 -0.88 3.60 0.60
N SER A 345 -1.91 2.80 0.86
CA SER A 345 -3.30 3.26 0.82
C SER A 345 -3.59 4.31 1.90
N LEU A 346 -3.01 4.18 3.09
CA LEU A 346 -3.19 5.12 4.20
C LEU A 346 -2.78 6.56 3.83
N VAL A 347 -1.66 6.72 3.12
CA VAL A 347 -1.20 8.04 2.67
C VAL A 347 -2.24 8.70 1.76
N HIS A 348 -2.85 7.93 0.85
CA HIS A 348 -3.86 8.46 -0.07
C HIS A 348 -5.17 8.76 0.64
N VAL A 349 -5.55 7.96 1.63
CA VAL A 349 -6.76 8.19 2.42
C VAL A 349 -6.70 9.52 3.17
N LEU A 350 -5.55 9.84 3.79
CA LEU A 350 -5.32 11.13 4.44
C LEU A 350 -5.51 12.30 3.46
N ASP A 351 -4.98 12.15 2.25
CA ASP A 351 -5.09 13.16 1.20
C ASP A 351 -6.53 13.38 0.74
N VAL A 352 -7.23 12.29 0.42
CA VAL A 352 -8.61 12.34 -0.05
C VAL A 352 -9.52 12.93 1.03
N PHE A 353 -9.37 12.49 2.28
CA PHE A 353 -10.20 12.96 3.40
C PHE A 353 -10.00 14.45 3.69
N LEU A 354 -8.75 14.93 3.70
CA LEU A 354 -8.45 16.35 3.94
C LEU A 354 -8.66 17.22 2.70
N GLY A 355 -8.88 16.64 1.52
CA GLY A 355 -9.11 17.36 0.27
C GLY A 355 -7.82 17.91 -0.36
N VAL A 356 -6.73 17.15 -0.30
CA VAL A 356 -5.48 17.46 -1.01
C VAL A 356 -5.62 17.09 -2.49
N ASP A 357 -5.47 18.08 -3.37
CA ASP A 357 -5.62 17.87 -4.81
C ASP A 357 -4.32 17.37 -5.46
N HIS A 358 -4.33 16.12 -5.90
CA HIS A 358 -3.25 15.46 -6.63
C HIS A 358 -3.53 15.31 -8.13
N GLN A 359 -4.50 16.04 -8.69
CA GLN A 359 -4.76 16.02 -10.14
C GLN A 359 -3.52 16.47 -10.92
N SER A 360 -3.38 15.85 -12.10
CA SER A 360 -2.29 16.17 -13.01
C SER A 360 -2.46 17.56 -13.59
N LYS A 361 -1.37 18.32 -13.63
CA LYS A 361 -1.33 19.62 -14.33
C LYS A 361 -1.32 19.45 -15.86
N THR A 362 -1.10 18.23 -16.35
CA THR A 362 -1.10 17.88 -17.77
C THR A 362 -2.26 16.92 -18.05
N PRO A 363 -3.27 17.31 -18.85
CA PRO A 363 -4.51 16.53 -19.03
C PRO A 363 -4.29 15.07 -19.44
N ASP A 364 -3.27 14.79 -20.26
CA ASP A 364 -3.06 13.46 -20.86
C ASP A 364 -2.09 12.56 -20.08
N LYS A 365 -1.56 13.01 -18.93
CA LYS A 365 -0.66 12.19 -18.11
C LYS A 365 -1.20 12.04 -16.70
N PRO A 366 -1.41 10.80 -16.20
CA PRO A 366 -1.83 10.60 -14.83
C PRO A 366 -0.76 11.14 -13.87
N SER A 367 -1.19 11.68 -12.72
CA SER A 367 -0.25 12.09 -11.69
C SER A 367 0.45 10.86 -11.10
N PHE A 368 1.58 11.07 -10.41
CA PHE A 368 2.26 9.98 -9.73
C PHE A 368 1.34 9.25 -8.74
N MET A 369 0.55 9.99 -7.95
CA MET A 369 -0.39 9.38 -7.00
C MET A 369 -1.43 8.54 -7.75
N SER A 370 -2.01 9.04 -8.84
CA SER A 370 -2.96 8.28 -9.66
C SER A 370 -2.34 7.00 -10.25
N ARG A 371 -1.06 7.05 -10.65
CA ARG A 371 -0.33 5.84 -11.10
C ARG A 371 -0.10 4.85 -9.96
N MET A 372 0.32 5.32 -8.78
CA MET A 372 0.59 4.41 -7.64
C MET A 372 -0.64 3.65 -7.18
N LEU A 373 -1.86 4.13 -7.48
CA LEU A 373 -3.06 3.34 -7.26
C LEU A 373 -2.95 1.98 -7.93
N THR A 374 -2.40 1.85 -9.14
CA THR A 374 -2.36 0.55 -9.84
C THR A 374 -1.56 -0.52 -9.11
N TYR A 375 -0.67 -0.14 -8.19
CA TYR A 375 0.18 -1.02 -7.38
C TYR A 375 -0.45 -1.45 -6.05
N MET A 376 -1.59 -0.86 -5.68
CA MET A 376 -2.30 -1.21 -4.45
C MET A 376 -3.21 -2.44 -4.67
N PRO A 377 -3.49 -3.23 -3.62
CA PRO A 377 -4.52 -4.26 -3.66
C PRO A 377 -5.84 -3.72 -4.21
N ARG A 378 -6.50 -4.49 -5.09
CA ARG A 378 -7.75 -4.08 -5.75
C ARG A 378 -8.78 -3.49 -4.80
N ASN A 379 -9.01 -4.15 -3.67
CA ASN A 379 -10.03 -3.75 -2.70
C ASN A 379 -9.69 -2.40 -2.03
N HIS A 380 -8.41 -2.10 -1.82
CA HIS A 380 -7.96 -0.80 -1.30
C HIS A 380 -8.14 0.32 -2.34
N ARG A 381 -7.94 0.02 -3.63
CA ARG A 381 -8.25 0.97 -4.71
C ARG A 381 -9.75 1.27 -4.79
N LEU A 382 -10.59 0.24 -4.62
CA LEU A 382 -12.04 0.42 -4.57
C LEU A 382 -12.46 1.29 -3.39
N PHE A 383 -11.81 1.11 -2.23
CA PHE A 383 -12.02 1.96 -1.05
C PHE A 383 -11.69 3.42 -1.35
N LEU A 384 -10.51 3.70 -1.92
CA LEU A 384 -10.10 5.05 -2.29
C LEU A 384 -11.05 5.69 -3.30
N LYS A 385 -11.50 4.93 -4.31
CA LYS A 385 -12.50 5.39 -5.29
C LYS A 385 -13.83 5.75 -4.63
N HIS A 386 -14.30 4.93 -3.71
CA HIS A 386 -15.53 5.18 -2.97
C HIS A 386 -15.41 6.43 -2.08
N LEU A 387 -14.33 6.53 -1.30
CA LEU A 387 -14.05 7.69 -0.48
C LEU A 387 -13.96 8.99 -1.31
N SER A 388 -13.30 8.93 -2.48
CA SER A 388 -13.18 10.08 -3.39
C SER A 388 -14.50 10.51 -4.00
N ALA A 389 -15.46 9.59 -4.13
CA ALA A 389 -16.79 9.85 -4.66
C ALA A 389 -17.78 10.42 -3.61
N ASN A 390 -17.31 10.70 -2.39
CA ASN A 390 -18.15 11.21 -1.31
C ASN A 390 -18.83 12.54 -1.72
N PRO A 391 -20.17 12.64 -1.64
CA PRO A 391 -20.91 13.85 -2.03
C PRO A 391 -20.66 15.05 -1.10
N ARG A 392 -20.15 14.84 0.12
CA ARG A 392 -19.84 15.91 1.08
C ARG A 392 -18.38 15.81 1.52
N PRO A 393 -17.43 16.38 0.76
CA PRO A 393 -16.02 16.42 1.19
C PRO A 393 -15.82 17.29 2.43
N LEU A 394 -14.95 16.87 3.35
CA LEU A 394 -14.70 17.57 4.62
C LEU A 394 -14.31 19.04 4.40
N ARG A 395 -13.36 19.30 3.49
CA ARG A 395 -12.90 20.67 3.19
C ARG A 395 -14.05 21.60 2.79
N THR A 396 -14.97 21.12 1.96
CA THR A 396 -16.15 21.87 1.53
C THR A 396 -17.11 22.11 2.69
N PHE A 397 -17.30 21.11 3.56
CA PHE A 397 -18.11 21.24 4.77
C PHE A 397 -17.55 22.32 5.71
N VAL A 398 -16.24 22.30 6.00
CA VAL A 398 -15.58 23.31 6.85
C VAL A 398 -15.79 24.73 6.30
N LEU A 399 -15.62 24.93 4.99
CA LEU A 399 -15.85 26.23 4.32
C LEU A 399 -17.31 26.71 4.43
N ALA A 400 -18.26 25.79 4.35
CA ALA A 400 -19.69 26.11 4.38
C ALA A 400 -20.17 26.44 5.80
N THR A 401 -19.68 25.73 6.82
CA THR A 401 -20.10 25.89 8.21
C THR A 401 -19.66 27.22 8.81
N ARG A 402 -18.50 27.77 8.40
CA ARG A 402 -17.92 29.03 8.92
C ARG A 402 -17.75 29.06 10.44
N ASP A 403 -17.53 27.89 11.04
CA ASP A 403 -17.20 27.76 12.46
C ASP A 403 -15.68 27.91 12.67
N ALA A 404 -15.29 28.76 13.62
CA ALA A 404 -13.89 29.13 13.83
C ALA A 404 -13.06 27.96 14.39
N GLU A 405 -13.62 27.18 15.31
CA GLU A 405 -12.92 26.05 15.92
C GLU A 405 -12.76 24.90 14.90
N LEU A 406 -13.79 24.61 14.12
CA LEU A 406 -13.74 23.62 13.05
C LEU A 406 -12.70 24.00 11.99
N LEU A 407 -12.65 25.27 11.60
CA LEU A 407 -11.64 25.80 10.67
C LEU A 407 -10.21 25.65 11.23
N GLU A 408 -10.01 26.07 12.48
CA GLU A 408 -8.70 25.99 13.15
C GLU A 408 -8.21 24.54 13.23
N THR A 409 -9.07 23.63 13.68
CA THR A 409 -8.73 22.22 13.85
C THR A 409 -8.48 21.52 12.53
N TYR A 410 -9.28 21.78 11.49
CA TYR A 410 -9.01 21.33 10.13
C TYR A 410 -7.63 21.78 9.64
N ASN A 411 -7.34 23.08 9.75
CA ASN A 411 -6.04 23.62 9.33
C ASN A 411 -4.89 23.02 10.14
N ARG A 412 -5.07 22.78 11.44
CA ARG A 412 -4.07 22.10 12.28
C ARG A 412 -3.76 20.69 11.79
N THR A 413 -4.79 19.94 11.37
CA THR A 413 -4.60 18.60 10.79
C THR A 413 -3.87 18.66 9.45
N VAL A 414 -4.19 19.63 8.58
CA VAL A 414 -3.48 19.86 7.32
C VAL A 414 -2.01 20.23 7.56
N VAL A 415 -1.72 21.08 8.55
CA VAL A 415 -0.34 21.41 8.96
C VAL A 415 0.40 20.15 9.45
N ALA A 416 -0.23 19.32 10.28
CA ALA A 416 0.38 18.07 10.73
C ALA A 416 0.73 17.14 9.56
N LEU A 417 -0.15 17.01 8.56
CA LEU A 417 0.13 16.24 7.34
C LEU A 417 1.27 16.85 6.52
N LYS A 418 1.35 18.18 6.44
CA LYS A 418 2.47 18.86 5.78
C LYS A 418 3.79 18.57 6.51
N GLU A 419 3.81 18.63 7.83
CA GLU A 419 5.00 18.32 8.63
C GLU A 419 5.43 16.85 8.50
N PHE A 420 4.47 15.92 8.39
CA PHE A 420 4.75 14.53 8.05
C PHE A 420 5.47 14.41 6.69
N ARG A 421 5.01 15.15 5.68
CA ARG A 421 5.67 15.21 4.36
C ARG A 421 7.04 15.88 4.41
N ASP A 422 7.23 16.91 5.23
CA ASP A 422 8.54 17.53 5.48
C ASP A 422 9.52 16.51 6.10
N ALA A 423 9.07 15.72 7.09
CA ALA A 423 9.86 14.64 7.66
C ALA A 423 10.22 13.57 6.62
N HIS A 424 9.27 13.18 5.75
CA HIS A 424 9.55 12.25 4.65
C HIS A 424 10.60 12.79 3.67
N MET A 425 10.56 14.09 3.35
CA MET A 425 11.60 14.72 2.54
C MET A 425 12.98 14.65 3.19
N ILE A 426 13.06 14.80 4.51
CA ILE A 426 14.32 14.64 5.27
C ILE A 426 14.81 13.20 5.13
N ILE A 427 13.97 12.20 5.37
CA ILE A 427 14.33 10.78 5.22
C ILE A 427 14.78 10.47 3.79
N ALA A 428 14.02 10.86 2.77
CA ALA A 428 14.41 10.67 1.37
C ALA A 428 15.77 11.32 1.03
N THR A 429 16.06 12.48 1.63
CA THR A 429 17.35 13.15 1.46
C THR A 429 18.48 12.36 2.09
N LEU A 430 18.29 11.85 3.31
CA LEU A 430 19.30 11.10 4.04
C LEU A 430 19.57 9.71 3.44
N TYR A 431 18.52 9.00 3.02
CA TYR A 431 18.59 7.59 2.59
C TYR A 431 18.78 7.41 1.09
N ILE A 432 18.47 8.42 0.27
CA ILE A 432 18.57 8.30 -1.19
C ILE A 432 19.51 9.36 -1.76
N ILE A 433 19.18 10.64 -1.56
CA ILE A 433 19.86 11.73 -2.29
C ILE A 433 21.31 11.90 -1.84
N GLY A 434 21.55 11.91 -0.53
CA GLY A 434 22.88 12.02 0.05
C GLY A 434 23.80 10.87 -0.40
N PRO A 435 23.44 9.61 -0.16
CA PRO A 435 24.20 8.45 -0.59
C PRO A 435 24.43 8.43 -2.11
N ALA A 436 23.41 8.72 -2.93
CA ALA A 436 23.55 8.75 -4.38
C ALA A 436 24.58 9.78 -4.86
N ARG A 437 24.58 10.98 -4.28
CA ARG A 437 25.59 12.02 -4.59
C ARG A 437 27.00 11.57 -4.19
N ARG A 438 27.15 10.90 -3.05
CA ARG A 438 28.44 10.35 -2.61
C ARG A 438 28.92 9.24 -3.55
N ALA A 439 28.04 8.33 -3.95
CA ALA A 439 28.34 7.26 -4.90
C ALA A 439 28.81 7.82 -6.25
N ALA A 440 28.06 8.77 -6.82
CA ALA A 440 28.44 9.44 -8.07
C ALA A 440 29.78 10.18 -7.96
N LYS A 441 30.05 10.83 -6.82
CA LYS A 441 31.33 11.49 -6.57
C LYS A 441 32.48 10.48 -6.52
N LYS A 442 32.31 9.36 -5.81
CA LYS A 442 33.32 8.31 -5.69
C LYS A 442 33.60 7.62 -7.03
N GLU A 443 32.57 7.36 -7.82
CA GLU A 443 32.69 6.83 -9.18
C GLU A 443 33.49 7.78 -10.08
N LYS A 444 33.20 9.08 -10.01
CA LYS A 444 33.96 10.12 -10.73
C LYS A 444 35.43 10.19 -10.30
N GLU A 445 35.71 10.10 -8.99
CA GLU A 445 37.07 10.09 -8.43
C GLU A 445 37.87 8.85 -8.87
N LEU A 446 37.21 7.68 -8.98
CA LEU A 446 37.82 6.44 -9.46
C LEU A 446 38.08 6.45 -10.98
N LEU A 447 37.16 7.04 -11.76
CA LEU A 447 37.28 7.13 -13.22
C LEU A 447 38.27 8.20 -13.69
N LEU A 448 38.48 9.26 -12.91
CA LEU A 448 39.33 10.39 -13.30
C LEU A 448 40.26 10.84 -12.16
N GLY A 449 41.52 10.45 -12.27
CA GLY A 449 42.64 11.19 -11.70
C GLY A 449 42.87 12.59 -12.31
N MET A 450 41.90 13.19 -13.03
CA MET A 450 41.99 14.54 -13.61
C MET A 450 40.63 15.27 -13.67
N LYS A 451 40.65 16.52 -13.21
CA LYS A 451 39.63 17.60 -13.21
C LYS A 451 38.29 17.43 -13.95
N GLU A 452 37.24 17.78 -13.20
CA GLU A 452 35.93 18.35 -13.59
C GLU A 452 35.34 18.00 -14.97
N LEU A 453 34.51 16.95 -14.99
CA LEU A 453 33.39 16.82 -15.93
C LEU A 453 32.13 17.54 -15.43
N PRO A 454 31.23 17.99 -16.32
CA PRO A 454 30.03 18.76 -15.97
C PRO A 454 29.09 17.95 -15.08
N ASP A 455 28.35 18.63 -14.20
CA ASP A 455 27.28 18.04 -13.40
C ASP A 455 26.35 17.21 -14.30
N SER A 456 26.24 15.91 -14.03
CA SER A 456 25.20 15.11 -14.67
C SER A 456 23.85 15.64 -14.20
N LYS A 457 23.13 16.28 -15.12
CA LYS A 457 21.81 16.87 -14.88
C LYS A 457 20.68 15.83 -14.83
N GLU A 458 21.00 14.54 -14.81
CA GLU A 458 19.97 13.50 -14.76
C GLU A 458 19.32 13.48 -13.36
N PRO A 459 17.99 13.56 -13.27
CA PRO A 459 17.29 13.61 -12.00
C PRO A 459 17.43 12.28 -11.26
N LEU A 460 17.71 12.33 -9.96
CA LEU A 460 17.75 11.16 -9.10
C LEU A 460 16.37 10.50 -9.03
N LYS A 461 16.31 9.25 -9.49
CA LYS A 461 15.08 8.46 -9.48
C LYS A 461 14.89 7.71 -8.16
N GLY A 462 13.67 7.77 -7.62
CA GLY A 462 13.21 6.83 -6.59
C GLY A 462 13.04 5.41 -7.15
N THR A 463 12.80 4.42 -6.29
CA THR A 463 12.47 3.03 -6.71
C THR A 463 11.17 2.97 -7.53
N GLY A 464 10.28 3.95 -7.32
CA GLY A 464 9.07 4.15 -8.13
C GLY A 464 9.28 4.96 -9.43
N GLY A 465 10.53 5.11 -9.89
CA GLY A 465 10.86 5.69 -11.20
C GLY A 465 10.79 7.22 -11.35
N THR A 466 10.33 7.96 -10.34
CA THR A 466 10.17 9.44 -10.41
C THR A 466 11.41 10.22 -10.01
N ASP A 467 11.53 11.45 -10.54
CA ASP A 467 12.36 12.52 -9.95
C ASP A 467 11.89 12.77 -8.50
N LEU A 468 12.66 12.21 -7.56
CA LEU A 468 12.25 12.09 -6.16
C LEU A 468 12.09 13.47 -5.50
N VAL A 469 13.00 14.40 -5.79
CA VAL A 469 12.98 15.73 -5.18
C VAL A 469 11.78 16.52 -5.67
N LYS A 470 11.56 16.54 -6.99
CA LYS A 470 10.46 17.29 -7.58
C LYS A 470 9.11 16.75 -7.10
N PHE A 471 8.97 15.43 -7.05
CA PHE A 471 7.75 14.78 -6.59
C PHE A 471 7.44 15.11 -5.12
N LEU A 472 8.38 14.88 -4.21
CA LEU A 472 8.13 15.10 -2.77
C LEU A 472 7.81 16.57 -2.48
N LYS A 473 8.48 17.51 -3.17
CA LYS A 473 8.20 18.93 -3.05
C LYS A 473 6.80 19.29 -3.54
N ASP A 474 6.38 18.82 -4.72
CA ASP A 474 5.04 19.11 -5.27
C ASP A 474 3.94 18.54 -4.35
N THR A 475 4.14 17.34 -3.81
CA THR A 475 3.24 16.71 -2.83
C THR A 475 3.11 17.55 -1.56
N ARG A 476 4.23 17.97 -0.95
CA ARG A 476 4.21 18.87 0.21
C ARG A 476 3.53 20.21 -0.07
N ASP A 477 3.89 20.85 -1.19
CA ASP A 477 3.38 22.18 -1.55
C ASP A 477 1.86 22.13 -1.79
N ARG A 478 1.35 21.03 -2.39
CA ARG A 478 -0.08 20.78 -2.54
C ARG A 478 -0.82 20.66 -1.21
N THR A 479 -0.25 19.99 -0.21
CA THR A 479 -0.84 19.98 1.15
C THR A 479 -0.91 21.37 1.76
N GLY A 480 0.16 22.16 1.60
CA GLY A 480 0.16 23.55 2.07
C GLY A 480 -0.94 24.38 1.40
N ALA A 481 -1.18 24.18 0.11
CA ALA A 481 -2.24 24.86 -0.64
C ALA A 481 -3.66 24.44 -0.22
N THR A 482 -3.82 23.33 0.51
CA THR A 482 -5.11 22.86 1.03
C THR A 482 -5.63 23.71 2.20
N LEU A 483 -4.74 24.42 2.91
CA LEU A 483 -5.10 25.30 4.02
C LEU A 483 -6.20 26.29 3.63
N ILE A 484 -7.13 26.52 4.54
CA ILE A 484 -8.19 27.50 4.39
C ILE A 484 -7.75 28.80 5.08
N PRO A 485 -7.69 29.95 4.38
CA PRO A 485 -7.37 31.23 5.01
C PRO A 485 -8.35 31.57 6.14
N ALA A 486 -7.85 32.13 7.25
CA ALA A 486 -8.71 32.69 8.28
C ALA A 486 -9.52 33.86 7.71
N HIS A 487 -10.81 33.93 8.06
CA HIS A 487 -11.73 34.98 7.64
C HIS A 487 -11.54 36.28 8.41
#